data_AF-A0A183JK16-F1
#
_entry.id   AF-A0A183JK16-F1
#
_cell.length_a   1.000
_cell.length_b   1.000
_cell.length_c   1.000
_cell.angle_alpha   90.00
_cell.angle_beta   90.00
_cell.angle_gamma   90.00
#
_symmetry.space_group_name_H-M   'P 1'
#
loop_
_entity.id
_entity.type
_entity.pdbx_description
1 polymer ?
#
loop_
_entity_poly.entity_id
_entity_poly.type
_entity_poly.pdbx_seq_one_letter_code
_entity_poly.pdbx_strand_id
1 'polypeptide(L)'
;MEKIELAFVIIFTTESALKIIAYGFVLHQDAYLRNFWNVLDFSIVLIGLSSKALENMNIDVKALRAFRVLRPLRLLSGLPSLQVVLNSIITAMVPLLHIALLVIFVIIVYAIVGLELFQSKLHLTCYKNSTHKIPEMMPNPRPCTFETSSMGFKCSELGPDYFCADMYGKEGERYTGPEGGIVSFDNFLYSMLTVFVCITMEGWTSTGYYVSDAIGSWWPWIYFVTLILLGSFFVMNLVLGVLSGYVINVIKFISITTTK
;
A
#
# COMPACT_ATOMS: atom_id res chain seq x y z
N MET A 1 26.30 22.73 -1.00
CA MET A 1 25.05 22.31 -1.69
C MET A 1 23.98 23.39 -1.67
N GLU A 2 23.73 24.08 -0.55
CA GLU A 2 22.65 25.08 -0.42
C GLU A 2 22.72 26.24 -1.42
N LYS A 3 23.91 26.78 -1.71
CA LYS A 3 24.09 27.85 -2.71
C LYS A 3 23.71 27.41 -4.13
N ILE A 4 23.98 26.14 -4.47
CA ILE A 4 23.61 25.55 -5.77
C ILE A 4 22.09 25.35 -5.83
N GLU A 5 21.47 24.88 -4.74
CA GLU A 5 20.01 24.77 -4.67
C GLU A 5 19.31 26.13 -4.76
N LEU A 6 19.90 27.17 -4.16
CA LEU A 6 19.41 28.55 -4.30
C LEU A 6 19.51 29.04 -5.74
N ALA A 7 20.64 28.82 -6.42
CA ALA A 7 20.80 29.17 -7.82
C ALA A 7 19.76 28.48 -8.72
N PHE A 8 19.55 27.17 -8.53
CA PHE A 8 18.51 26.42 -9.25
C PHE A 8 17.11 26.98 -8.99
N VAL A 9 16.73 27.22 -7.73
CA VAL A 9 15.41 27.79 -7.39
C VAL A 9 15.20 29.14 -8.07
N ILE A 10 16.22 30.01 -8.09
CA ILE A 10 16.12 31.32 -8.74
C ILE A 10 15.90 31.16 -10.25
N ILE A 11 16.70 30.33 -10.93
CA ILE A 11 16.58 30.08 -12.37
C ILE A 11 15.17 29.57 -12.72
N PHE A 12 14.65 28.60 -11.96
CA PHE A 12 13.33 28.03 -12.20
C PHE A 12 12.17 28.98 -11.87
N THR A 13 12.35 29.83 -10.86
CA THR A 13 11.36 30.88 -10.55
C THR A 13 11.28 31.89 -11.70
N THR A 14 12.43 32.27 -12.26
CA THR A 14 12.47 33.16 -13.43
C THR A 14 11.88 32.49 -14.66
N GLU A 15 12.21 31.23 -14.94
CA GLU A 15 11.66 30.47 -16.07
C GLU A 15 10.13 30.36 -16.00
N SER A 16 9.60 29.98 -14.83
CA SER A 16 8.15 29.88 -14.61
C SER A 16 7.45 31.24 -14.71
N ALA A 17 8.03 32.30 -14.13
CA ALA A 17 7.49 33.66 -14.25
C ALA A 17 7.45 34.14 -15.71
N LEU A 18 8.51 33.89 -16.49
CA LEU A 18 8.54 34.25 -17.91
C LEU A 18 7.47 33.49 -18.71
N LYS A 19 7.28 32.19 -18.46
CA LYS A 19 6.24 31.38 -19.12
C LYS A 19 4.83 31.86 -18.74
N ILE A 20 4.61 32.26 -17.50
CA ILE A 20 3.32 32.81 -17.02
C ILE A 20 2.99 34.12 -17.74
N ILE A 21 3.97 35.02 -17.91
CA ILE A 21 3.77 36.30 -18.59
C ILE A 21 3.52 36.09 -20.09
N ALA A 22 4.23 35.14 -20.72
CA ALA A 22 4.13 34.90 -22.15
C ALA A 22 2.82 34.19 -22.57
N TYR A 23 2.39 33.16 -21.83
CA TYR A 23 1.20 32.35 -22.19
C TYR A 23 -0.10 32.84 -21.55
N GLY A 24 -0.02 33.74 -20.57
CA GLY A 24 -1.16 34.17 -19.75
C GLY A 24 -1.52 33.14 -18.68
N PHE A 25 -2.12 33.64 -17.58
CA PHE A 25 -2.32 32.85 -16.36
C PHE A 25 -3.45 31.81 -16.49
N VAL A 26 -4.64 32.20 -16.95
CA VAL A 26 -5.86 31.34 -16.94
C VAL A 26 -6.76 31.50 -18.17
N LEU A 27 -6.88 32.70 -18.76
CA LEU A 27 -7.99 33.04 -19.68
C LEU A 27 -7.75 32.78 -21.18
N HIS A 28 -6.53 32.43 -21.61
CA HIS A 28 -6.24 32.12 -23.02
C HIS A 28 -6.25 30.61 -23.31
N GLN A 29 -6.54 30.20 -24.55
CA GLN A 29 -6.67 28.78 -24.93
C GLN A 29 -5.37 27.96 -24.71
N ASP A 30 -4.20 28.64 -24.76
CA ASP A 30 -2.87 28.09 -24.45
C ASP A 30 -2.35 28.53 -23.07
N ALA A 31 -3.25 28.78 -22.11
CA ALA A 31 -2.87 29.22 -20.77
C ALA A 31 -1.90 28.25 -20.08
N TYR A 32 -0.95 28.83 -19.34
CA TYR A 32 0.14 28.11 -18.68
C TYR A 32 -0.34 26.95 -17.79
N LEU A 33 -1.46 27.13 -17.08
CA LEU A 33 -2.01 26.15 -16.14
C LEU A 33 -2.77 24.98 -16.79
N ARG A 34 -3.01 25.01 -18.10
CA ARG A 34 -3.69 23.91 -18.80
C ARG A 34 -2.72 22.78 -19.18
N ASN A 35 -1.42 23.07 -19.27
CA ASN A 35 -0.39 22.06 -19.52
C ASN A 35 0.08 21.42 -18.20
N PHE A 36 -0.17 20.12 -18.04
CA PHE A 36 0.20 19.35 -16.85
C PHE A 36 1.68 19.50 -16.47
N TRP A 37 2.57 19.55 -17.46
CA TRP A 37 4.02 19.67 -17.25
C TRP A 37 4.43 21.04 -16.68
N ASN A 38 3.75 22.10 -17.11
CA ASN A 38 3.96 23.45 -16.60
C ASN A 38 3.41 23.60 -15.17
N VAL A 39 2.26 22.98 -14.88
CA VAL A 39 1.69 22.94 -13.51
C VAL A 39 2.61 22.18 -12.56
N LEU A 40 3.16 21.04 -12.98
CA LEU A 40 4.14 20.28 -12.21
C LEU A 40 5.38 21.14 -11.91
N ASP A 41 5.95 21.80 -12.91
CA ASP A 41 7.13 22.66 -12.70
C ASP A 41 6.86 23.82 -11.72
N PHE A 42 5.71 24.50 -11.88
CA PHE A 42 5.28 25.58 -10.99
C PHE A 42 5.06 25.10 -9.55
N SER A 43 4.44 23.93 -9.35
CA SER A 43 4.24 23.36 -8.00
C SER A 43 5.58 23.08 -7.29
N ILE A 44 6.60 22.61 -8.01
CA ILE A 44 7.93 22.38 -7.42
C ILE A 44 8.60 23.73 -7.05
N VAL A 45 8.43 24.79 -7.86
CA VAL A 45 8.91 26.14 -7.51
C VAL A 45 8.21 26.63 -6.24
N LEU A 46 6.89 26.50 -6.17
CA LEU A 46 6.08 26.95 -5.04
C LEU A 46 6.45 26.24 -3.74
N ILE A 47 6.64 24.92 -3.77
CA ILE A 47 7.09 24.12 -2.61
C ILE A 47 8.52 24.52 -2.20
N GLY A 48 9.40 24.77 -3.17
CA GLY A 48 10.77 25.21 -2.91
C GLY A 48 10.85 26.60 -2.26
N LEU A 49 9.99 27.54 -2.68
CA LEU A 49 9.93 28.89 -2.13
C LEU A 49 9.29 28.90 -0.74
N SER A 50 8.17 28.18 -0.56
CA SER A 50 7.48 28.05 0.74
C SER A 50 8.36 27.39 1.79
N SER A 51 9.15 26.36 1.43
CA SER A 51 10.12 25.76 2.35
C SER A 51 11.16 26.75 2.88
N LYS A 52 11.64 27.69 2.05
CA LYS A 52 12.61 28.73 2.48
C LYS A 52 11.96 29.83 3.30
N ALA A 53 10.76 30.25 2.91
CA ALA A 53 10.00 31.25 3.66
C ALA A 53 9.67 30.75 5.07
N LEU A 54 9.34 29.46 5.21
CA LEU A 54 8.97 28.85 6.49
C LEU A 54 10.18 28.60 7.40
N GLU A 55 11.34 28.29 6.82
CA GLU A 55 12.62 28.17 7.54
C GLU A 55 13.05 29.53 8.14
N ASN A 56 12.80 30.64 7.44
CA ASN A 56 13.00 31.99 7.97
C ASN A 56 12.05 32.34 9.14
N MET A 57 10.93 31.63 9.29
CA MET A 57 9.98 31.81 10.40
C MET A 57 10.15 30.77 11.52
N ASN A 58 11.25 30.00 11.53
CA ASN A 58 11.58 29.03 12.59
C ASN A 58 10.57 27.88 12.78
N ILE A 59 9.78 27.53 11.76
CA ILE A 59 8.82 26.42 11.80
C ILE A 59 9.49 25.11 11.32
N ASP A 60 9.14 23.95 11.91
CA ASP A 60 9.74 22.65 11.55
C ASP A 60 9.36 22.22 10.12
N VAL A 61 10.35 22.24 9.22
CA VAL A 61 10.20 21.94 7.78
C VAL A 61 10.59 20.50 7.41
N LYS A 62 10.69 19.56 8.36
CA LYS A 62 11.10 18.16 8.08
C LYS A 62 10.31 17.50 6.96
N ALA A 63 8.98 17.62 6.97
CA ALA A 63 8.12 17.09 5.90
C ALA A 63 8.31 17.84 4.57
N LEU A 64 8.50 19.17 4.62
CA LEU A 64 8.70 19.98 3.41
C LEU A 64 10.02 19.68 2.70
N ARG A 65 11.04 19.26 3.46
CA ARG A 65 12.33 18.81 2.93
C ARG A 65 12.20 17.54 2.09
N ALA A 66 11.24 16.65 2.40
CA ALA A 66 11.00 15.42 1.64
C ALA A 66 10.55 15.70 0.20
N PHE A 67 9.77 16.77 -0.04
CA PHE A 67 9.32 17.13 -1.39
C PHE A 67 10.44 17.52 -2.36
N ARG A 68 11.67 17.76 -1.87
CA ARG A 68 12.84 17.93 -2.76
C ARG A 68 13.09 16.69 -3.62
N VAL A 69 12.59 15.52 -3.22
CA VAL A 69 12.60 14.26 -4.01
C VAL A 69 11.81 14.36 -5.31
N LEU A 70 10.92 15.35 -5.46
CA LEU A 70 10.15 15.57 -6.69
C LEU A 70 10.95 16.32 -7.76
N ARG A 71 12.08 16.96 -7.43
CA ARG A 71 12.89 17.74 -8.39
C ARG A 71 13.35 16.93 -9.62
N PRO A 72 13.77 15.66 -9.52
CA PRO A 72 14.11 14.84 -10.68
C PRO A 72 12.96 14.67 -11.68
N LEU A 73 11.69 14.80 -11.26
CA LEU A 73 10.54 14.75 -12.16
C LEU A 73 10.54 15.90 -13.17
N ARG A 74 11.30 16.99 -12.94
CA ARG A 74 11.48 18.06 -13.93
C ARG A 74 12.25 17.61 -15.17
N LEU A 75 13.08 16.57 -15.06
CA LEU A 75 13.71 15.96 -16.24
C LEU A 75 12.66 15.40 -17.20
N LEU A 76 11.51 14.96 -16.66
CA LEU A 76 10.37 14.48 -17.45
C LEU A 76 9.67 15.65 -18.18
N SER A 77 9.54 16.82 -17.55
CA SER A 77 8.99 18.01 -18.20
C SER A 77 9.96 18.64 -19.22
N GLY A 78 11.26 18.41 -19.10
CA GLY A 78 12.27 18.94 -20.02
C GLY A 78 12.51 18.08 -21.27
N LEU A 79 12.18 16.79 -21.23
CA LEU A 79 12.44 15.85 -22.32
C LEU A 79 11.13 15.44 -23.02
N PRO A 80 10.83 15.97 -24.21
CA PRO A 80 9.58 15.68 -24.92
C PRO A 80 9.39 14.18 -25.20
N SER A 81 10.48 13.44 -25.41
CA SER A 81 10.44 11.98 -25.60
C SER A 81 9.90 11.23 -24.37
N LEU A 82 10.21 11.67 -23.14
CA LEU A 82 9.71 11.04 -21.92
C LEU A 82 8.24 11.38 -21.65
N GLN A 83 7.80 12.56 -22.05
CA GLN A 83 6.39 12.99 -21.94
C GLN A 83 5.48 12.10 -22.77
N VAL A 84 5.89 11.76 -24.00
CA VAL A 84 5.14 10.85 -24.87
C VAL A 84 5.00 9.47 -24.24
N VAL A 85 6.07 8.95 -23.64
CA VAL A 85 6.06 7.66 -22.93
C VAL A 85 5.10 7.69 -21.74
N LEU A 86 5.17 8.73 -20.89
CA LEU A 86 4.31 8.83 -19.70
C LEU A 86 2.84 9.04 -20.05
N ASN A 87 2.54 9.85 -21.06
CA ASN A 87 1.17 9.98 -21.56
C ASN A 87 0.63 8.66 -22.10
N SER A 88 1.49 7.85 -22.72
CA SER A 88 1.12 6.50 -23.18
C SER A 88 0.82 5.56 -22.00
N ILE A 89 1.59 5.63 -20.92
CA ILE A 89 1.34 4.86 -19.68
C ILE A 89 0.03 5.27 -19.03
N ILE A 90 -0.20 6.57 -18.84
CA ILE A 90 -1.42 7.09 -18.19
C ILE A 90 -2.66 6.70 -19.00
N THR A 91 -2.59 6.81 -20.33
CA THR A 91 -3.69 6.40 -21.23
C THR A 91 -3.96 4.89 -21.14
N ALA A 92 -2.93 4.07 -20.95
CA ALA A 92 -3.07 2.62 -20.75
C ALA A 92 -3.65 2.25 -19.37
N MET A 93 -3.53 3.12 -18.35
CA MET A 93 -4.05 2.87 -17.00
C MET A 93 -5.56 3.10 -16.88
N VAL A 94 -6.14 4.01 -17.66
CA VAL A 94 -7.59 4.32 -17.61
C VAL A 94 -8.48 3.06 -17.72
N PRO A 95 -8.28 2.14 -18.69
CA PRO A 95 -9.10 0.93 -18.77
C PRO A 95 -8.91 -0.04 -17.59
N LEU A 96 -7.76 0.02 -16.89
CA LEU A 96 -7.49 -0.81 -15.71
C LEU A 96 -8.28 -0.33 -14.48
N LEU A 97 -8.77 0.91 -14.46
CA LEU A 97 -9.51 1.48 -13.32
C LEU A 97 -10.79 0.68 -13.02
N HIS A 98 -11.53 0.27 -14.06
CA HIS A 98 -12.74 -0.54 -13.88
C HIS A 98 -12.44 -1.90 -13.22
N ILE A 99 -11.31 -2.52 -13.59
CA ILE A 99 -10.86 -3.76 -12.97
C ILE A 99 -10.45 -3.50 -11.52
N ALA A 100 -9.67 -2.44 -11.28
CA ALA A 100 -9.22 -2.07 -9.94
C ALA A 100 -10.41 -1.84 -8.99
N LEU A 101 -11.49 -1.22 -9.47
CA LEU A 101 -12.72 -1.04 -8.69
C LEU A 101 -13.36 -2.38 -8.32
N LEU A 102 -13.41 -3.34 -9.26
CA LEU A 102 -13.89 -4.70 -9.01
C LEU A 102 -13.01 -5.43 -7.98
N VAL A 103 -11.69 -5.30 -8.08
CA VAL A 103 -10.74 -5.90 -7.12
C VAL A 103 -10.95 -5.32 -5.73
N ILE A 104 -11.07 -3.99 -5.61
CA ILE A 104 -11.34 -3.32 -4.33
C ILE A 104 -12.66 -3.81 -3.74
N PHE A 105 -13.70 -3.97 -4.56
CA PHE A 105 -14.98 -4.52 -4.10
C PHE A 105 -14.84 -5.94 -3.54
N VAL A 106 -14.12 -6.83 -4.24
CA VAL A 106 -13.84 -8.20 -3.76
C VAL A 106 -13.05 -8.17 -2.44
N ILE A 107 -12.01 -7.32 -2.35
CA ILE A 107 -11.23 -7.13 -1.12
C ILE A 107 -12.15 -6.73 0.04
N ILE A 108 -13.06 -5.77 -0.16
CA ILE A 108 -13.97 -5.28 0.88
C ILE A 108 -14.89 -6.41 1.36
N VAL A 109 -15.47 -7.20 0.45
CA VAL A 109 -16.35 -8.33 0.82
C VAL A 109 -15.59 -9.34 1.67
N TYR A 110 -14.40 -9.76 1.24
CA TYR A 110 -13.59 -10.71 2.00
C TYR A 110 -13.08 -10.12 3.32
N ALA A 111 -12.75 -8.83 3.36
CA ALA A 111 -12.35 -8.16 4.60
C ALA A 111 -13.47 -8.15 5.64
N ILE A 112 -14.72 -7.86 5.25
CA ILE A 112 -15.86 -7.91 6.18
C ILE A 112 -16.09 -9.34 6.67
N VAL A 113 -16.07 -10.32 5.77
CA VAL A 113 -16.22 -11.73 6.13
C VAL A 113 -15.10 -12.19 7.08
N GLY A 114 -13.85 -11.84 6.78
CA GLY A 114 -12.70 -12.19 7.63
C GLY A 114 -12.73 -11.49 8.99
N LEU A 115 -13.20 -10.24 9.04
CA LEU A 115 -13.39 -9.50 10.30
C LEU A 115 -14.39 -10.25 11.19
N GLU A 116 -15.59 -10.54 10.71
CA GLU A 116 -16.62 -11.23 11.49
C GLU A 116 -16.18 -12.64 11.95
N LEU A 117 -15.40 -13.34 11.12
CA LEU A 117 -14.97 -14.71 11.40
C LEU A 117 -13.76 -14.80 12.35
N PHE A 118 -12.81 -13.86 12.26
CA PHE A 118 -11.50 -13.97 12.91
C PHE A 118 -11.20 -12.83 13.91
N GLN A 119 -12.17 -11.98 14.22
CA GLN A 119 -12.00 -10.87 15.16
C GLN A 119 -11.41 -11.31 16.50
N SER A 120 -10.35 -10.62 16.93
CA SER A 120 -9.68 -10.78 18.22
C SER A 120 -9.08 -12.17 18.49
N LYS A 121 -9.04 -13.07 17.51
CA LYS A 121 -8.50 -14.44 17.69
C LYS A 121 -6.98 -14.51 17.61
N LEU A 122 -6.34 -13.56 16.94
CA LEU A 122 -4.89 -13.56 16.66
C LEU A 122 -4.02 -12.98 17.79
N HIS A 123 -4.60 -12.47 18.88
CA HIS A 123 -3.85 -11.89 20.03
C HIS A 123 -3.45 -12.90 21.09
N LEU A 124 -3.87 -14.15 20.93
CA LEU A 124 -3.64 -15.21 21.91
C LEU A 124 -2.29 -15.86 21.65
N THR A 125 -1.39 -15.92 22.63
CA THR A 125 -0.14 -16.70 22.49
C THR A 125 0.18 -17.49 23.76
N CYS A 126 1.19 -18.35 23.68
CA CYS A 126 1.62 -19.17 24.79
C CYS A 126 2.59 -18.41 25.69
N TYR A 127 2.28 -18.41 26.97
CA TYR A 127 3.11 -17.86 28.02
C TYR A 127 3.57 -18.95 28.98
N LYS A 128 4.80 -18.84 29.47
CA LYS A 128 5.33 -19.74 30.48
C LYS A 128 4.91 -19.27 31.87
N ASN A 129 4.24 -20.13 32.63
CA ASN A 129 3.92 -19.89 34.02
C ASN A 129 5.19 -20.01 34.87
N SER A 130 5.55 -18.96 35.60
CA SER A 130 6.63 -18.98 36.56
C SER A 130 6.12 -18.46 37.89
N THR A 131 6.30 -19.25 38.95
CA THR A 131 5.67 -19.07 40.27
C THR A 131 5.98 -17.74 40.96
N HIS A 132 6.99 -16.98 40.49
CA HIS A 132 7.39 -15.68 41.05
C HIS A 132 7.91 -14.68 40.01
N LYS A 133 7.59 -14.86 38.73
CA LYS A 133 7.98 -13.93 37.66
C LYS A 133 6.78 -13.61 36.78
N ILE A 134 6.85 -12.43 36.18
CA ILE A 134 5.95 -12.02 35.10
C ILE A 134 5.98 -13.12 34.02
N PRO A 135 4.82 -13.56 33.51
CA PRO A 135 4.77 -14.61 32.49
C PRO A 135 5.56 -14.19 31.24
N GLU A 136 6.54 -15.00 30.88
CA GLU A 136 7.42 -14.76 29.72
C GLU A 136 6.76 -15.34 28.46
N MET A 137 6.76 -14.55 27.38
CA MET A 137 6.28 -14.97 26.07
C MET A 137 7.23 -16.04 25.49
N MET A 138 6.68 -17.00 24.73
CA MET A 138 7.51 -17.99 24.05
C MET A 138 8.47 -17.33 23.02
N PRO A 139 9.67 -17.88 22.78
CA PRO A 139 10.71 -17.24 21.95
C PRO A 139 10.33 -17.05 20.47
N ASN A 140 9.33 -17.79 19.97
CA ASN A 140 8.74 -17.61 18.63
C ASN A 140 7.22 -17.55 18.77
N PRO A 141 6.64 -16.37 19.05
CA PRO A 141 5.24 -16.25 19.38
C PRO A 141 4.36 -16.47 18.16
N ARG A 142 3.43 -17.40 18.31
CA ARG A 142 2.38 -17.69 17.33
C ARG A 142 1.02 -17.75 18.02
N PRO A 143 -0.08 -17.63 17.26
CA PRO A 143 -1.41 -17.76 17.82
C PRO A 143 -1.63 -19.13 18.48
N CYS A 144 -2.46 -19.17 19.52
CA CYS A 144 -2.88 -20.42 20.17
C CYS A 144 -4.40 -20.46 20.40
N THR A 145 -4.91 -21.66 20.65
CA THR A 145 -6.32 -21.89 20.97
C THR A 145 -6.49 -22.31 22.43
N PHE A 146 -7.59 -21.90 23.05
CA PHE A 146 -8.03 -22.39 24.36
C PHE A 146 -8.84 -23.68 24.25
N GLU A 147 -9.46 -23.95 23.10
CA GLU A 147 -10.37 -25.08 22.95
C GLU A 147 -9.60 -26.37 22.74
N THR A 148 -9.73 -27.29 23.69
CA THR A 148 -9.12 -28.63 23.63
C THR A 148 -9.65 -29.48 22.47
N SER A 149 -10.86 -29.19 21.98
CA SER A 149 -11.52 -29.84 20.84
C SER A 149 -11.13 -29.27 19.48
N SER A 150 -10.56 -28.06 19.43
CA SER A 150 -10.15 -27.44 18.18
C SER A 150 -8.81 -28.03 17.70
N MET A 151 -8.67 -28.29 16.40
CA MET A 151 -7.41 -28.71 15.76
C MET A 151 -6.45 -27.51 15.57
N GLY A 152 -6.35 -26.65 16.59
CA GLY A 152 -5.46 -25.49 16.62
C GLY A 152 -4.21 -25.75 17.47
N PHE A 153 -3.34 -24.75 17.57
CA PHE A 153 -2.08 -24.90 18.27
C PHE A 153 -2.27 -24.89 19.79
N LYS A 154 -1.86 -25.97 20.45
CA LYS A 154 -1.99 -26.16 21.90
C LYS A 154 -0.67 -25.87 22.60
N CYS A 155 -0.70 -24.95 23.56
CA CYS A 155 0.48 -24.62 24.37
C CYS A 155 1.04 -25.81 25.16
N SER A 156 0.21 -26.83 25.44
CA SER A 156 0.63 -28.07 26.10
C SER A 156 1.69 -28.84 25.31
N GLU A 157 1.82 -28.64 24.00
CA GLU A 157 2.87 -29.26 23.17
C GLU A 157 4.27 -28.69 23.46
N LEU A 158 4.35 -27.46 23.99
CA LEU A 158 5.61 -26.84 24.40
C LEU A 158 6.07 -27.31 25.79
N GLY A 159 5.14 -27.71 26.64
CA GLY A 159 5.41 -28.17 28.00
C GLY A 159 4.22 -27.96 28.95
N PRO A 160 4.25 -28.57 30.14
CA PRO A 160 3.15 -28.48 31.11
C PRO A 160 2.98 -27.07 31.71
N ASP A 161 4.03 -26.25 31.72
CA ASP A 161 4.02 -24.91 32.32
C ASP A 161 3.52 -23.83 31.36
N TYR A 162 3.17 -24.16 30.12
CA TYR A 162 2.71 -23.18 29.13
C TYR A 162 1.18 -23.11 29.08
N PHE A 163 0.66 -21.88 29.09
CA PHE A 163 -0.78 -21.61 28.95
C PHE A 163 -1.03 -20.58 27.85
N CYS A 164 -2.16 -20.73 27.15
CA CYS A 164 -2.60 -19.78 26.14
C CYS A 164 -3.26 -18.58 26.84
N ALA A 165 -2.94 -17.34 26.49
CA ALA A 165 -3.60 -16.15 27.01
C ALA A 165 -3.40 -14.92 26.11
N ASP A 166 -4.30 -13.94 26.21
CA ASP A 166 -4.01 -12.54 25.86
C ASP A 166 -3.65 -11.80 27.16
N MET A 167 -2.55 -11.06 27.13
CA MET A 167 -2.05 -10.25 28.26
C MET A 167 -2.57 -8.81 28.24
N TYR A 168 -3.65 -8.52 27.49
CA TYR A 168 -4.29 -7.21 27.52
C TYR A 168 -4.65 -6.76 28.95
N GLY A 169 -4.03 -5.67 29.41
CA GLY A 169 -4.26 -5.09 30.73
C GLY A 169 -3.64 -5.88 31.91
N LYS A 170 -2.75 -6.85 31.64
CA LYS A 170 -2.04 -7.63 32.67
C LYS A 170 -0.55 -7.25 32.71
N GLU A 171 0.12 -7.60 33.81
CA GLU A 171 1.57 -7.48 33.92
C GLU A 171 2.25 -8.49 33.00
N GLY A 172 2.95 -8.02 31.96
CA GLY A 172 3.64 -8.84 30.97
C GLY A 172 3.75 -8.18 29.60
N GLU A 173 4.63 -8.73 28.74
CA GLU A 173 4.71 -8.31 27.34
C GLU A 173 3.49 -8.87 26.58
N ARG A 174 2.68 -7.97 26.01
CA ARG A 174 1.49 -8.35 25.23
C ARG A 174 1.88 -8.77 23.82
N TYR A 175 1.37 -9.91 23.39
CA TYR A 175 1.40 -10.30 21.98
C TYR A 175 0.40 -9.45 21.19
N THR A 176 0.91 -8.61 20.28
CA THR A 176 0.09 -7.75 19.43
C THR A 176 -0.47 -8.47 18.20
N GLY A 177 -0.08 -9.74 18.00
CA GLY A 177 -0.42 -10.56 16.85
C GLY A 177 0.78 -10.84 15.93
N PRO A 178 0.58 -11.64 14.88
CA PRO A 178 1.65 -11.96 13.92
C PRO A 178 2.19 -10.70 13.21
N GLU A 179 3.47 -10.74 12.82
CA GLU A 179 4.17 -9.62 12.16
C GLU A 179 4.04 -8.28 12.91
N GLY A 180 4.13 -8.32 14.25
CA GLY A 180 4.01 -7.13 15.10
C GLY A 180 2.58 -6.58 15.22
N GLY A 181 1.56 -7.35 14.81
CA GLY A 181 0.15 -6.96 14.85
C GLY A 181 -0.36 -6.33 13.55
N ILE A 182 0.45 -6.33 12.48
CA ILE A 182 0.03 -5.89 11.15
C ILE A 182 -1.01 -6.87 10.57
N VAL A 183 -0.77 -8.17 10.75
CA VAL A 183 -1.70 -9.23 10.34
C VAL A 183 -2.78 -9.37 11.41
N SER A 184 -3.91 -8.71 11.20
CA SER A 184 -5.04 -8.73 12.14
C SER A 184 -6.38 -8.56 11.42
N PHE A 185 -7.43 -9.07 12.08
CA PHE A 185 -8.82 -9.01 11.62
C PHE A 185 -9.72 -8.20 12.57
N ASP A 186 -9.14 -7.35 13.43
CA ASP A 186 -9.90 -6.66 14.48
C ASP A 186 -10.58 -5.39 13.98
N ASN A 187 -9.99 -4.75 12.98
CA ASN A 187 -10.48 -3.52 12.38
C ASN A 187 -10.62 -3.70 10.88
N PHE A 188 -11.58 -2.99 10.29
CA PHE A 188 -11.85 -3.05 8.86
C PHE A 188 -10.60 -2.78 8.00
N LEU A 189 -9.80 -1.77 8.34
CA LEU A 189 -8.62 -1.39 7.54
C LEU A 189 -7.50 -2.43 7.63
N TYR A 190 -7.25 -3.02 8.81
CA TYR A 190 -6.24 -4.07 8.98
C TYR A 190 -6.68 -5.38 8.31
N SER A 191 -7.96 -5.72 8.39
CA SER A 191 -8.52 -6.85 7.65
C SER A 191 -8.39 -6.65 6.14
N MET A 192 -8.71 -5.45 5.64
CA MET A 192 -8.53 -5.07 4.24
C MET A 192 -7.07 -5.22 3.79
N LEU A 193 -6.11 -4.74 4.58
CA LEU A 193 -4.68 -4.87 4.31
C LEU A 193 -4.24 -6.35 4.27
N THR A 194 -4.67 -7.14 5.25
CA THR A 194 -4.35 -8.57 5.33
C THR A 194 -4.89 -9.33 4.11
N VAL A 195 -6.14 -9.04 3.71
CA VAL A 195 -6.77 -9.62 2.50
C VAL A 195 -6.06 -9.16 1.23
N PHE A 196 -5.66 -7.90 1.15
CA PHE A 196 -4.88 -7.38 0.02
C PHE A 196 -3.56 -8.12 -0.15
N VAL A 197 -2.78 -8.29 0.92
CA VAL A 197 -1.53 -9.07 0.93
C VAL A 197 -1.78 -10.53 0.52
N CYS A 198 -2.88 -11.13 0.98
CA CYS A 198 -3.22 -12.49 0.56
C CYS A 198 -3.53 -12.58 -0.95
N ILE A 199 -4.25 -11.61 -1.53
CA ILE A 199 -4.59 -11.59 -2.97
C ILE A 199 -3.36 -11.40 -3.85
N THR A 200 -2.32 -10.68 -3.38
CA THR A 200 -1.04 -10.56 -4.10
C THR A 200 -0.22 -11.86 -4.07
N MET A 201 -0.76 -12.95 -3.51
CA MET A 201 -0.11 -14.26 -3.32
C MET A 201 1.15 -14.20 -2.46
N GLU A 202 1.31 -13.17 -1.62
CA GLU A 202 2.43 -13.03 -0.71
C GLU A 202 1.98 -13.33 0.72
N GLY A 203 2.67 -14.21 1.44
CA GLY A 203 2.38 -14.48 2.86
C GLY A 203 0.99 -15.05 3.19
N TRP A 204 0.20 -15.43 2.18
CA TRP A 204 -1.17 -15.92 2.36
C TRP A 204 -1.23 -17.26 3.12
N THR A 205 -0.26 -18.14 2.88
CA THR A 205 -0.14 -19.41 3.60
C THR A 205 0.19 -19.19 5.07
N SER A 206 1.14 -18.30 5.37
CA SER A 206 1.51 -17.93 6.74
C SER A 206 0.30 -17.36 7.49
N THR A 207 -0.43 -16.45 6.86
CA THR A 207 -1.68 -15.88 7.42
C THR A 207 -2.72 -16.98 7.67
N GLY A 208 -2.90 -17.89 6.71
CA GLY A 208 -3.78 -19.05 6.86
C GLY A 208 -3.38 -19.97 8.02
N TYR A 209 -2.08 -20.21 8.21
CA TYR A 209 -1.56 -20.99 9.34
C TYR A 209 -1.76 -20.27 10.67
N TYR A 210 -1.55 -18.96 10.75
CA TYR A 210 -1.85 -18.19 11.97
C TYR A 210 -3.32 -18.29 12.38
N VAL A 211 -4.23 -18.19 11.41
CA VAL A 211 -5.67 -18.38 11.68
C VAL A 211 -5.95 -19.83 12.10
N SER A 212 -5.38 -20.81 11.39
CA SER A 212 -5.52 -22.24 11.73
C SER A 212 -5.02 -22.55 13.14
N ASP A 213 -3.92 -21.95 13.57
CA ASP A 213 -3.35 -22.14 14.91
C ASP A 213 -4.25 -21.50 15.99
N ALA A 214 -4.92 -20.38 15.68
CA ALA A 214 -5.79 -19.65 16.60
C ALA A 214 -7.17 -20.30 16.82
N ILE A 215 -7.81 -20.80 15.75
CA ILE A 215 -9.20 -21.29 15.79
C ILE A 215 -9.39 -22.75 15.36
N GLY A 216 -8.34 -23.38 14.83
CA GLY A 216 -8.33 -24.76 14.34
C GLY A 216 -8.35 -24.89 12.82
N SER A 217 -7.78 -25.98 12.32
CA SER A 217 -7.50 -26.19 10.89
C SER A 217 -8.68 -26.63 10.02
N TRP A 218 -9.84 -27.01 10.59
CA TRP A 218 -10.87 -27.72 9.83
C TRP A 218 -11.52 -26.88 8.72
N TRP A 219 -11.91 -25.64 8.99
CA TRP A 219 -12.69 -24.81 8.04
C TRP A 219 -11.98 -23.56 7.50
N PRO A 220 -10.99 -22.93 8.17
CA PRO A 220 -10.42 -21.66 7.69
C PRO A 220 -9.73 -21.74 6.34
N TRP A 221 -9.19 -22.91 5.98
CA TRP A 221 -8.58 -23.13 4.66
C TRP A 221 -9.57 -22.85 3.51
N ILE A 222 -10.88 -23.05 3.72
CA ILE A 222 -11.90 -22.77 2.70
C ILE A 222 -11.88 -21.28 2.37
N TYR A 223 -11.89 -20.41 3.38
CA TYR A 223 -11.83 -18.95 3.21
C TYR A 223 -10.60 -18.53 2.42
N PHE A 224 -9.40 -19.02 2.78
CA PHE A 224 -8.16 -18.64 2.11
C PHE A 224 -8.07 -19.23 0.70
N VAL A 225 -8.48 -20.48 0.48
CA VAL A 225 -8.46 -21.10 -0.85
C VAL A 225 -9.44 -20.39 -1.78
N THR A 226 -10.66 -20.09 -1.34
CA THR A 226 -11.62 -19.34 -2.19
C THR A 226 -11.14 -17.92 -2.44
N LEU A 227 -10.49 -17.27 -1.47
CA LEU A 227 -9.87 -15.95 -1.65
C LEU A 227 -8.78 -15.98 -2.73
N ILE A 228 -7.90 -16.99 -2.75
CA ILE A 228 -6.85 -17.09 -3.77
C ILE A 228 -7.44 -17.45 -5.14
N LEU A 229 -8.41 -18.37 -5.19
CA LEU A 229 -9.07 -18.79 -6.43
C LEU A 229 -9.87 -17.65 -7.08
N LEU A 230 -10.72 -16.97 -6.30
CA LEU A 230 -11.60 -15.92 -6.81
C LEU A 230 -10.96 -14.54 -6.82
N GLY A 231 -10.05 -14.26 -5.88
CA GLY A 231 -9.36 -12.98 -5.80
C GLY A 231 -8.14 -12.94 -6.72
N SER A 232 -7.19 -13.84 -6.53
CA SER A 232 -5.89 -13.70 -7.21
C SER A 232 -5.90 -14.16 -8.67
N PHE A 233 -6.38 -15.37 -8.96
CA PHE A 233 -6.40 -15.87 -10.34
C PHE A 233 -7.34 -15.08 -11.25
N PHE A 234 -8.49 -14.67 -10.74
CA PHE A 234 -9.41 -13.83 -11.50
C PHE A 234 -8.81 -12.46 -11.82
N VAL A 235 -8.16 -11.81 -10.85
CA VAL A 235 -7.53 -10.50 -11.04
C VAL A 235 -6.37 -10.58 -12.02
N MET A 236 -5.49 -11.56 -11.88
CA MET A 236 -4.37 -11.75 -12.81
C MET A 236 -4.88 -11.98 -14.23
N ASN A 237 -5.91 -12.82 -14.41
CA ASN A 237 -6.51 -13.07 -15.73
C ASN A 237 -7.18 -11.81 -16.33
N LEU A 238 -7.84 -11.00 -15.51
CA LEU A 238 -8.44 -9.73 -15.96
C LEU A 238 -7.39 -8.70 -16.38
N VAL A 239 -6.32 -8.56 -15.59
CA VAL A 239 -5.21 -7.65 -15.91
C VAL A 239 -4.54 -8.07 -17.21
N LEU A 240 -4.24 -9.36 -17.38
CA LEU A 240 -3.69 -9.89 -18.63
C LEU A 240 -4.66 -9.70 -19.82
N GLY A 241 -5.95 -9.89 -19.60
CA GLY A 241 -6.99 -9.66 -20.61
C GLY A 241 -7.03 -8.21 -21.10
N VAL A 242 -6.97 -7.23 -20.19
CA VAL A 242 -6.99 -5.81 -20.58
C VAL A 242 -5.66 -5.35 -21.18
N LEU A 243 -4.53 -5.81 -20.67
CA LEU A 243 -3.23 -5.51 -21.26
C LEU A 243 -3.11 -6.07 -22.68
N SER A 244 -3.54 -7.31 -22.90
CA SER A 244 -3.54 -7.90 -24.25
C SER A 244 -4.48 -7.15 -25.20
N GLY A 245 -5.68 -6.79 -24.76
CA GLY A 245 -6.61 -5.97 -25.54
C GLY A 245 -6.03 -4.59 -25.91
N TYR A 246 -5.36 -3.93 -24.96
CA TYR A 246 -4.68 -2.66 -25.21
C TYR A 246 -3.55 -2.80 -26.23
N VAL A 247 -2.68 -3.80 -26.06
CA VAL A 247 -1.56 -4.06 -26.98
C VAL A 247 -2.08 -4.37 -28.39
N ILE A 248 -3.15 -5.17 -28.53
CA ILE A 248 -3.78 -5.46 -29.83
C ILE A 248 -4.32 -4.19 -30.48
N ASN A 249 -4.96 -3.30 -29.72
CA ASN A 249 -5.48 -2.04 -30.24
C ASN A 249 -4.34 -1.12 -30.71
N VAL A 250 -3.22 -1.07 -29.98
CA VAL A 250 -2.02 -0.32 -30.38
C VAL A 250 -1.43 -0.90 -31.68
N ILE A 251 -1.29 -2.22 -31.80
CA ILE A 251 -0.78 -2.87 -33.01
C ILE A 251 -1.69 -2.58 -34.22
N LYS A 252 -3.01 -2.66 -34.04
CA LYS A 252 -3.99 -2.28 -35.08
C LYS A 252 -3.84 -0.82 -35.50
N PHE A 253 -3.68 0.09 -34.53
CA PHE A 253 -3.48 1.50 -34.82
C PHE A 253 -2.20 1.74 -35.63
N ILE A 254 -1.08 1.14 -35.21
CA ILE A 254 0.21 1.23 -35.93
C ILE A 254 0.06 0.67 -37.36
N SER A 255 -0.52 -0.51 -37.53
CA SER A 255 -0.70 -1.16 -38.84
C SER A 255 -1.57 -0.33 -39.79
N ILE A 256 -2.57 0.39 -39.29
CA ILE A 256 -3.42 1.29 -40.10
C ILE A 256 -2.63 2.55 -40.51
N THR A 257 -1.74 3.05 -39.64
CA THR A 257 -0.92 4.23 -39.95
C THR A 257 0.26 3.95 -40.89
N THR A 258 0.81 2.72 -40.94
CA THR A 258 1.88 2.34 -41.89
C THR A 258 1.38 1.89 -43.26
N THR A 259 0.08 1.64 -43.43
CA THR A 259 -0.53 1.29 -44.73
C THR A 259 -1.10 2.50 -45.49
N LYS A 260 -0.97 3.71 -44.95
CA LYS A 260 -1.19 4.98 -45.66
C LYS A 260 0.13 5.69 -45.88
#